data_AF-A0AAW4HHR0-F1
#
_entry.id   AF-A0AAW4HHR0-F1
#
_cell.length_a   1.000
_cell.length_b   1.000
_cell.length_c   1.000
_cell.angle_alpha   90.00
_cell.angle_beta   90.00
_cell.angle_gamma   90.00
#
_symmetry.space_group_name_H-M   'P 1'
#
loop_
_entity.id
_entity.type
_entity.pdbx_description
1 polymer ?
#
loop_
_entity_poly.entity_id
_entity_poly.type
_entity_poly.pdbx_seq_one_letter_code
_entity_poly.pdbx_strand_id
1 'polypeptide(L)' 'LNEEQTADYIRFRIEQASGNPELFNRKACQWIAEQTHGIPRLINLVCDAALKQAYQAGELTLSLARIKLACQEVMSF' A
#
# COMPACT_ATOMS: atom_id res chain seq x y z
N LEU A 1 -13.76 1.29 2.04
CA LEU A 1 -13.57 0.00 1.34
C LEU A 1 -13.33 -1.05 2.41
N ASN A 2 -13.88 -2.26 2.30
CA ASN A 2 -13.48 -3.35 3.19
C ASN A 2 -12.10 -3.90 2.77
N GLU A 3 -11.56 -4.90 3.48
CA GLU A 3 -10.23 -5.49 3.19
C GLU A 3 -10.10 -6.01 1.75
N GLU A 4 -11.10 -6.76 1.28
CA GLU A 4 -11.12 -7.36 -0.07
C GLU A 4 -11.18 -6.28 -1.15
N GLN A 5 -12.11 -5.34 -1.01
CA GLN A 5 -12.25 -4.19 -1.91
C GLN A 5 -10.99 -3.30 -1.92
N THR A 6 -10.27 -3.22 -0.80
CA THR A 6 -9.01 -2.47 -0.73
C THR A 6 -7.91 -3.17 -1.51
N ALA A 7 -7.82 -4.50 -1.43
CA ALA A 7 -6.88 -5.27 -2.24
C ALA A 7 -7.16 -5.11 -3.74
N ASP A 8 -8.42 -5.21 -4.15
CA ASP A 8 -8.85 -5.00 -5.54
C ASP A 8 -8.58 -3.56 -6.01
N TYR A 9 -8.85 -2.58 -5.14
CA TYR A 9 -8.58 -1.19 -5.43
C TYR A 9 -7.08 -0.93 -5.64
N ILE A 10 -6.22 -1.44 -4.77
CA ILE A 10 -4.77 -1.30 -4.90
C ILE A 10 -4.30 -1.97 -6.19
N ARG A 11 -4.76 -3.20 -6.47
CA ARG A 11 -4.43 -3.93 -7.71
C ARG A 11 -4.79 -3.11 -8.95
N PHE A 12 -6.03 -2.66 -9.03
CA PHE A 12 -6.54 -1.84 -10.13
C PHE A 12 -5.71 -0.56 -10.33
N ARG A 13 -5.29 0.09 -9.25
CA ARG A 13 -4.45 1.30 -9.31
C ARG A 13 -3.04 1.02 -9.82
N ILE A 14 -2.46 -0.11 -9.45
CA ILE A 14 -1.14 -0.51 -9.93
C ILE A 14 -1.20 -0.93 -11.41
N GLU A 15 -2.24 -1.65 -11.83
CA GLU A 15 -2.47 -2.00 -13.24
C GLU A 15 -2.63 -0.77 -14.13
N GLN A 16 -3.39 0.23 -13.68
CA GLN A 16 -3.49 1.51 -14.39
C GLN A 16 -2.15 2.24 -14.52
N ALA A 17 -1.23 2.03 -13.58
CA ALA A 17 0.13 2.57 -13.65
C ALA A 17 1.10 1.65 -14.41
N SER A 18 0.61 0.60 -15.07
CA SER A 18 1.41 -0.44 -15.74
C SER A 18 2.43 -1.12 -14.82
N GLY A 19 2.16 -1.15 -13.51
CA GLY A 19 2.99 -1.82 -12.52
C GLY A 19 2.60 -3.28 -12.29
N ASN A 20 3.34 -3.96 -11.41
CA ASN A 20 3.04 -5.36 -11.06
C ASN A 20 1.85 -5.42 -10.06
N PRO A 21 0.69 -5.99 -10.43
CA PRO A 21 -0.49 -6.09 -9.54
C PRO A 21 -0.24 -6.90 -8.26
N GLU A 22 0.80 -7.73 -8.22
CA GLU A 22 1.17 -8.55 -7.06
C GLU A 22 2.19 -7.88 -6.13
N LEU A 23 2.56 -6.62 -6.41
CA LEU A 23 3.54 -5.88 -5.61
C LEU A 23 3.11 -5.71 -4.15
N PHE A 24 1.81 -5.61 -3.91
CA PHE A 24 1.21 -5.60 -2.58
C PHE A 24 0.56 -6.96 -2.30
N ASN A 25 1.18 -7.74 -1.40
CA ASN A 25 0.61 -9.02 -1.00
C ASN A 25 -0.67 -8.84 -0.17
N ARG A 26 -1.46 -9.92 -0.02
CA ARG A 26 -2.73 -9.89 0.72
C ARG A 26 -2.60 -9.31 2.15
N LYS A 27 -1.56 -9.69 2.89
CA LYS A 27 -1.34 -9.19 4.26
C LYS A 27 -1.07 -7.69 4.29
N ALA A 28 -0.33 -7.18 3.31
CA ALA A 28 -0.11 -5.75 3.14
C ALA A 28 -1.43 -5.02 2.86
N CYS A 29 -2.24 -5.52 1.92
CA CYS A 29 -3.54 -4.91 1.59
C CYS A 29 -4.50 -4.90 2.79
N GLN A 30 -4.56 -5.99 3.57
CA GLN A 30 -5.36 -6.05 4.80
C GLN A 30 -4.90 -5.01 5.81
N TRP A 31 -3.59 -4.95 6.08
CA TRP A 31 -3.03 -3.96 6.99
C TRP A 31 -3.33 -2.52 6.55
N ILE A 32 -3.17 -2.22 5.25
CA ILE A 32 -3.50 -0.90 4.70
C ILE A 32 -4.99 -0.61 4.88
N ALA A 33 -5.88 -1.56 4.60
CA ALA A 33 -7.32 -1.39 4.76
C ALA A 33 -7.71 -1.05 6.21
N GLU A 34 -7.13 -1.77 7.17
CA GLU A 34 -7.33 -1.53 8.60
C GLU A 34 -6.85 -0.12 9.02
N GLN A 35 -5.63 0.26 8.65
CA GLN A 35 -5.04 1.54 9.07
C GLN A 35 -5.70 2.75 8.41
N THR A 36 -6.14 2.60 7.15
CA THR A 36 -6.76 3.68 6.38
C THR A 36 -8.28 3.75 6.57
N HIS A 37 -8.88 2.80 7.30
CA HIS A 37 -10.32 2.54 7.34
C HIS A 37 -10.95 2.43 5.93
N GLY A 38 -10.16 1.95 4.97
CA GLY A 38 -10.55 1.81 3.59
C GLY A 38 -10.84 3.12 2.84
N ILE A 39 -10.29 4.25 3.30
CA ILE A 39 -10.43 5.55 2.64
C ILE A 39 -9.50 5.60 1.42
N PRO A 40 -10.01 5.70 0.17
CA PRO A 40 -9.18 5.61 -1.04
C PRO A 40 -8.03 6.62 -1.10
N ARG A 41 -8.24 7.84 -0.60
CA ARG A 41 -7.20 8.88 -0.55
C ARG A 41 -6.03 8.45 0.35
N LEU A 42 -6.32 7.92 1.54
CA LEU A 42 -5.30 7.44 2.48
C LEU A 42 -4.60 6.18 1.96
N ILE A 43 -5.34 5.25 1.35
CA ILE A 43 -4.77 4.08 0.68
C ILE A 43 -3.72 4.50 -0.35
N ASN A 44 -4.04 5.47 -1.22
CA ASN A 44 -3.10 5.95 -2.22
C ASN A 44 -1.85 6.60 -1.59
N LEU A 45 -2.02 7.38 -0.52
CA LEU A 45 -0.89 8.01 0.19
C LEU A 45 0.04 6.96 0.81
N VAL A 46 -0.52 5.95 1.47
CA VAL A 46 0.26 4.85 2.05
C VAL A 46 0.98 4.05 0.97
N CYS A 47 0.32 3.73 -0.15
CA CYS A 47 0.96 3.02 -1.26
C CYS A 47 2.11 3.82 -1.87
N ASP A 48 1.92 5.13 -2.11
CA ASP A 48 2.97 6.01 -2.64
C ASP A 48 4.16 6.14 -1.68
N ALA A 49 3.90 6.32 -0.38
CA ALA A 49 4.94 6.34 0.65
C ALA A 49 5.71 5.01 0.70
N ALA A 50 5.01 3.87 0.68
CA ALA A 50 5.64 2.55 0.69
C ALA A 50 6.55 2.32 -0.52
N LEU A 51 6.09 2.70 -1.71
CA LEU A 51 6.88 2.60 -2.94
C LEU A 51 8.13 3.48 -2.89
N LYS A 52 7.99 4.73 -2.44
CA LYS A 52 9.13 5.65 -2.28
C LYS A 52 10.16 5.14 -1.28
N GLN A 53 9.71 4.66 -0.12
CA GLN A 53 10.60 4.10 0.90
C GLN A 53 11.33 2.85 0.39
N ALA A 54 10.64 1.95 -0.32
CA ALA A 54 11.25 0.75 -0.89
C ALA A 54 12.29 1.11 -1.95
N TYR A 55 11.97 2.06 -2.83
CA TYR A 55 12.90 2.56 -3.84
C TYR A 55 14.16 3.18 -3.20
N GLN A 56 14.00 4.01 -2.16
CA GLN A 56 15.12 4.60 -1.42
C GLN A 56 15.98 3.53 -0.72
N ALA A 57 15.36 2.45 -0.26
CA ALA A 57 16.06 1.33 0.37
C ALA A 57 16.70 0.35 -0.64
N GLY A 58 16.49 0.54 -1.95
CA GLY A 58 16.93 -0.40 -2.99
C GLY A 58 16.19 -1.74 -2.97
N GLU A 59 14.99 -1.78 -2.37
CA GLU A 59 14.16 -2.99 -2.26
C GLU A 59 13.28 -3.15 -3.49
N LEU A 60 13.37 -4.30 -4.15
CA LEU A 60 12.49 -4.66 -5.28
C LEU A 60 11.13 -5.23 -4.83
N THR A 61 10.95 -5.46 -3.53
CA THR A 61 9.74 -6.09 -2.97
C THR A 61 9.23 -5.33 -1.76
N LEU A 62 7.91 -5.23 -1.60
CA LEU A 62 7.29 -4.61 -0.44
C LEU A 62 7.08 -5.64 0.67
N SER A 63 7.96 -5.59 1.69
CA SER A 63 7.78 -6.36 2.91
C SER A 63 6.67 -5.76 3.79
N LEU A 64 6.04 -6.58 4.63
CA LEU A 64 5.03 -6.09 5.57
C LEU A 64 5.60 -5.04 6.54
N ALA A 65 6.89 -5.14 6.90
CA ALA A 65 7.56 -4.16 7.73
C ALA A 65 7.63 -2.78 7.05
N ARG A 66 7.93 -2.75 5.75
CA ARG A 66 7.95 -1.52 4.94
C ARG A 66 6.58 -0.86 4.87
N ILE A 67 5.54 -1.67 4.66
CA ILE A 67 4.15 -1.20 4.65
C ILE A 67 3.74 -0.60 6.00
N LYS A 68 4.10 -1.26 7.11
CA LYS A 68 3.85 -0.74 8.46
C LYS A 68 4.51 0.61 8.69
N LEU A 69 5.76 0.77 8.26
CA LEU A 69 6.49 2.03 8.37
C LEU A 69 5.80 3.14 7.55
N ALA A 70 5.42 2.85 6.31
CA ALA A 70 4.68 3.78 5.46
C ALA A 70 3.33 4.18 6.06
N CYS A 71 2.58 3.23 6.64
CA CYS A 71 1.36 3.55 7.37
C CYS A 71 1.63 4.50 8.54
N GLN A 72 2.65 4.21 9.36
CA GLN A 72 2.97 5.06 10.51
C GLN A 72 3.35 6.49 10.09
N GLU A 73 4.15 6.64 9.03
CA GLU A 73 4.52 7.96 8.51
C GLU A 73 3.29 8.73 8.05
N VAL A 74 2.43 8.12 7.21
CA VAL A 74 1.23 8.78 6.66
C VAL A 74 0.20 9.12 7.73
N MET A 75 0.03 8.28 8.75
CA MET A 75 -0.95 8.48 9.83
C MET A 75 -0.43 9.39 10.96
N SER A 76 0.84 9.80 10.91
CA SER A 76 1.42 10.72 11.91
C SER A 76 1.15 12.20 11.65
N PHE A 77 0.50 12.52 10.52
CA PHE A 77 0.07 13.85 10.10
C PHE A 77 -1.44 14.03 10.24
#